data_AF-A0A6P6DRA8-F1
#
_entry.id   AF-A0A6P6DRA8-F1
#
_cell.length_a   1.000
_cell.length_b   1.000
_cell.length_c   1.000
_cell.angle_alpha   90.00
_cell.angle_beta   90.00
_cell.angle_gamma   90.00
#
_symmetry.space_group_name_H-M   'P 1'
#
loop_
_entity.id
_entity.type
_entity.pdbx_description
1 polymer ?
#
loop_
_entity_poly.entity_id
_entity_poly.type
_entity_poly.pdbx_seq_one_letter_code
_entity_poly.pdbx_strand_id
1 'polypeptide(L)'
;MTALSAREELPNSELTENGEYLEMMELNIGDAAQVYIAFLVYLDLMESKSWHEVNCVGLPELQLICLVGTEVEGDVSQTVVPTSISASFSHNRIREILKASRKLQGDPDLPTSFTLAIVESDSTIVYYKLTDGFMLPDPQNIALKR
;
A
#
# COMPACT_ATOMS: atom_id res chain seq x y z
N MET A 1 1.59 45.66 7.57
CA MET A 1 2.60 44.97 6.73
C MET A 1 2.18 43.50 6.73
N THR A 2 1.62 43.08 5.61
CA THR A 2 0.88 41.82 5.43
C THR A 2 1.85 40.64 5.33
N ALA A 3 1.62 39.58 6.08
CA ALA A 3 2.18 38.27 5.78
C ALA A 3 1.01 37.27 5.71
N LEU A 4 0.67 36.88 4.48
CA LEU A 4 -0.06 35.65 4.22
C LEU A 4 0.81 34.50 4.74
N SER A 5 0.33 33.76 5.72
CA SER A 5 0.83 32.41 5.97
C SER A 5 -0.29 31.47 5.61
N ALA A 6 -0.07 30.71 4.54
CA ALA A 6 -0.93 29.63 4.10
C ALA A 6 -1.22 28.72 5.30
N ARG A 7 -2.51 28.56 5.62
CA ARG A 7 -2.96 27.46 6.47
C ARG A 7 -2.82 26.22 5.59
N GLU A 8 -1.80 25.43 5.83
CA GLU A 8 -1.83 24.02 5.47
C GLU A 8 -3.06 23.43 6.16
N GLU A 9 -4.11 23.16 5.38
CA GLU A 9 -5.31 22.48 5.87
C GLU A 9 -4.91 21.04 6.18
N LEU A 10 -4.54 20.81 7.44
CA LEU A 10 -4.44 19.46 8.00
C LEU A 10 -5.81 18.78 7.84
N PRO A 11 -5.85 17.51 7.42
CA PRO A 11 -7.10 16.84 7.12
C PRO A 11 -7.92 16.64 8.41
N ASN A 12 -9.24 16.70 8.25
CA ASN A 12 -10.28 16.84 9.28
C ASN A 12 -10.07 16.00 10.56
N SER A 13 -10.46 16.56 11.69
CA SER A 13 -10.39 15.99 13.05
C SER A 13 -11.10 14.64 13.25
N GLU A 14 -11.87 14.16 12.29
CA GLU A 14 -12.50 12.83 12.30
C GLU A 14 -11.49 11.71 11.95
N LEU A 15 -10.40 12.02 11.24
CA LEU A 15 -9.34 11.05 10.93
C LEU A 15 -8.44 10.76 12.13
N THR A 16 -8.36 11.71 13.08
CA THR A 16 -7.53 11.60 14.30
C THR A 16 -8.15 10.76 15.41
N GLU A 17 -9.39 10.29 15.27
CA GLU A 17 -10.01 9.35 16.23
C GLU A 17 -9.80 7.87 15.86
N ASN A 18 -9.27 7.58 14.66
CA ASN A 18 -8.93 6.22 14.25
C ASN A 18 -7.53 5.87 14.75
N GLY A 19 -7.46 4.91 15.67
CA GLY A 19 -6.19 4.45 16.27
C GLY A 19 -5.14 4.07 15.22
N GLU A 20 -5.56 3.50 14.08
CA GLU A 20 -4.63 3.09 13.01
C GLU A 20 -4.03 4.28 12.26
N TYR A 21 -4.74 5.40 12.11
CA TYR A 21 -4.18 6.61 11.48
C TYR A 21 -3.05 7.19 12.34
N LEU A 22 -3.26 7.20 13.66
CA LEU A 22 -2.23 7.66 14.60
C LEU A 22 -1.04 6.70 14.61
N GLU A 23 -1.24 5.38 14.61
CA GLU A 23 -0.15 4.40 14.48
C GLU A 23 0.65 4.62 13.19
N MET A 24 -0.01 4.87 12.05
CA MET A 24 0.68 5.18 10.79
C MET A 24 1.47 6.49 10.86
N MET A 25 0.96 7.50 11.58
CA MET A 25 1.73 8.73 11.86
C MET A 25 2.93 8.47 12.78
N GLU A 26 2.78 7.61 13.78
CA GLU A 26 3.83 7.25 14.74
C GLU A 26 4.99 6.48 14.10
N LEU A 27 4.75 5.79 12.98
CA LEU A 27 5.82 5.20 12.17
C LEU A 27 6.86 6.25 11.71
N ASN A 28 6.51 7.55 11.68
CA ASN A 28 7.38 8.67 11.32
C ASN A 28 8.14 8.45 10.00
N ILE A 29 7.47 7.84 9.02
CA ILE A 29 8.02 7.44 7.73
C ILE A 29 7.21 8.08 6.60
N GLY A 30 7.90 8.84 5.75
CA GLY A 30 7.28 9.60 4.66
C GLY A 30 6.66 10.93 5.13
N ASP A 31 5.95 11.58 4.22
CA ASP A 31 5.23 12.84 4.50
C ASP A 31 3.79 12.59 4.94
N ALA A 32 3.09 13.60 5.47
CA ALA A 32 1.68 13.50 5.86
C ALA A 32 0.77 13.00 4.72
N ALA A 33 1.11 13.30 3.47
CA ALA A 33 0.43 12.78 2.29
C ALA A 33 0.57 11.26 2.14
N GLN A 34 1.74 10.68 2.45
CA GLN A 34 1.95 9.23 2.42
C GLN A 34 1.11 8.52 3.48
N VAL A 35 1.06 9.09 4.69
CA VAL A 35 0.21 8.57 5.77
C VAL A 35 -1.26 8.60 5.36
N TYR A 36 -1.72 9.71 4.78
CA TYR A 36 -3.09 9.82 4.29
C TYR A 36 -3.43 8.81 3.19
N ILE A 37 -2.54 8.62 2.22
CA ILE A 37 -2.69 7.61 1.16
C ILE A 37 -2.71 6.19 1.75
N ALA A 38 -1.81 5.90 2.70
CA ALA A 38 -1.78 4.61 3.39
C ALA A 38 -3.08 4.34 4.14
N PHE A 39 -3.62 5.35 4.80
CA PHE A 39 -4.89 5.27 5.50
C PHE A 39 -6.07 5.01 4.57
N LEU A 40 -6.14 5.68 3.41
CA LEU A 40 -7.18 5.41 2.41
C LEU A 40 -7.13 3.95 1.92
N VAL A 41 -5.93 3.44 1.66
CA VAL A 41 -5.75 2.03 1.25
C VAL A 41 -6.11 1.08 2.37
N TYR A 42 -5.76 1.38 3.62
CA TYR A 42 -6.15 0.59 4.78
C TYR A 42 -7.68 0.48 4.88
N LEU A 43 -8.39 1.60 4.77
CA LEU A 43 -9.85 1.61 4.77
C LEU A 43 -10.42 0.76 3.63
N ASP A 44 -9.89 0.85 2.41
CA ASP A 44 -10.38 0.01 1.31
C ASP A 44 -10.11 -1.49 1.54
N LEU A 45 -8.95 -1.84 2.12
CA LEU A 45 -8.65 -3.23 2.45
C LEU A 45 -9.59 -3.78 3.53
N MET A 46 -9.89 -3.00 4.57
CA MET A 46 -10.75 -3.42 5.67
C MET A 46 -12.24 -3.36 5.31
N GLU A 47 -12.70 -2.29 4.67
CA GLU A 47 -14.12 -2.07 4.36
C GLU A 47 -14.53 -2.68 3.02
N SER A 48 -13.80 -2.40 1.93
CA SER A 48 -14.15 -2.88 0.59
C SER A 48 -13.72 -4.34 0.36
N LYS A 49 -12.49 -4.69 0.74
CA LYS A 49 -11.94 -6.04 0.55
C LYS A 49 -12.20 -6.97 1.73
N SER A 50 -12.62 -6.43 2.88
CA SER A 50 -12.91 -7.20 4.09
C SER A 50 -11.76 -8.10 4.52
N TRP A 51 -10.54 -7.59 4.48
CA TRP A 51 -9.36 -8.31 4.95
C TRP A 51 -9.48 -8.65 6.43
N HIS A 52 -8.93 -9.80 6.82
CA HIS A 52 -9.00 -10.27 8.19
C HIS A 52 -8.15 -9.42 9.14
N GLU A 53 -6.91 -9.16 8.74
CA GLU A 53 -5.97 -8.35 9.50
C GLU A 53 -5.06 -7.58 8.54
N VAL A 54 -4.84 -6.30 8.82
CA VAL A 54 -3.93 -5.43 8.07
C VAL A 54 -3.01 -4.71 9.05
N ASN A 55 -1.72 -4.95 8.95
CA ASN A 55 -0.68 -4.35 9.76
C ASN A 55 0.09 -3.27 8.98
N CYS A 56 0.36 -2.14 9.62
CA CYS A 56 1.12 -1.05 9.02
C CYS A 56 2.60 -1.19 9.35
N VAL A 57 3.45 -1.32 8.32
CA VAL A 57 4.90 -1.46 8.46
C VAL A 57 5.58 -0.34 7.69
N GLY A 58 6.28 0.52 8.41
CA GLY A 58 7.13 1.53 7.80
C GLY A 58 8.46 0.94 7.33
N LEU A 59 8.86 1.29 6.11
CA LEU A 59 10.17 0.99 5.54
C LEU A 59 11.02 2.27 5.52
N PRO A 60 11.81 2.54 6.59
CA PRO A 60 12.63 3.75 6.67
C PRO A 60 13.72 3.80 5.59
N GLU A 61 14.20 2.63 5.14
CA GLU A 61 15.16 2.49 4.03
C GLU A 61 14.63 3.08 2.70
N LEU A 62 13.30 3.05 2.52
CA LEU A 62 12.63 3.50 1.30
C LEU A 62 11.76 4.74 1.50
N GLN A 63 11.65 5.20 2.75
CA GLN A 63 10.74 6.25 3.20
C GLN A 63 9.31 6.03 2.72
N LEU A 64 8.81 4.79 2.87
CA LEU A 64 7.47 4.39 2.45
C LEU A 64 6.78 3.57 3.54
N ILE A 65 5.47 3.70 3.62
CA ILE A 65 4.63 2.84 4.46
C ILE A 65 4.15 1.67 3.59
N CYS A 66 4.16 0.47 4.16
CA CYS A 66 3.62 -0.74 3.56
C CYS A 66 2.52 -1.29 4.48
N LEU A 67 1.48 -1.85 3.88
CA LEU A 67 0.39 -2.53 4.56
C LEU A 67 0.60 -4.02 4.35
N VAL A 68 0.74 -4.80 5.42
CA VAL A 68 0.93 -6.25 5.35
C VAL A 68 -0.24 -6.91 6.03
N GLY A 69 -0.99 -7.72 5.31
CA GLY A 69 -2.19 -8.31 5.85
C GLY A 69 -2.59 -9.59 5.14
N THR A 70 -3.61 -10.24 5.68
CA THR A 70 -4.20 -11.45 5.10
C THR A 70 -5.65 -11.17 4.72
N GLU A 71 -6.03 -11.56 3.50
CA GLU A 71 -7.42 -11.46 3.06
C GLU A 71 -8.29 -12.47 3.83
N VAL A 72 -7.78 -13.68 4.03
CA VAL A 72 -8.43 -14.76 4.77
C VAL A 72 -7.50 -15.30 5.85
N GLU A 73 -8.06 -15.62 7.02
CA GLU A 73 -7.33 -16.25 8.13
C GLU A 73 -6.64 -17.55 7.67
N GLY A 74 -5.31 -17.60 7.78
CA GLY A 74 -4.48 -18.73 7.35
C GLY A 74 -3.97 -18.67 5.90
N ASP A 75 -4.27 -17.61 5.16
CA ASP A 75 -3.68 -17.36 3.83
C ASP A 75 -2.30 -16.65 3.93
N VAL A 76 -1.57 -16.62 2.83
CA VAL A 76 -0.26 -15.96 2.74
C VAL A 76 -0.44 -14.45 2.89
N SER A 77 0.29 -13.84 3.84
CA SER A 77 0.26 -12.40 4.04
C SER A 77 0.72 -11.66 2.79
N GLN A 78 -0.13 -10.80 2.27
CA GLN A 78 0.13 -9.98 1.11
C GLN A 78 0.68 -8.63 1.54
N THR A 79 1.72 -8.16 0.85
CA THR A 79 2.24 -6.81 1.04
C THR A 79 1.61 -5.86 0.03
N VAL A 80 0.91 -4.86 0.52
CA VAL A 80 0.31 -3.77 -0.26
C VAL A 80 1.11 -2.50 -0.01
N VAL A 81 1.53 -1.82 -1.07
CA VAL A 81 2.30 -0.58 -0.99
C VAL A 81 1.40 0.57 -1.46
N PRO A 82 0.86 1.38 -0.53
CA PRO A 82 0.11 2.58 -0.86
C PRO A 82 0.99 3.57 -1.62
N THR A 83 0.47 4.12 -2.71
CA THR A 83 1.17 5.12 -3.47
C THR A 83 0.25 6.12 -4.16
N SER A 84 0.73 7.34 -4.35
CA SER A 84 -0.01 8.32 -5.13
C SER A 84 0.09 8.02 -6.61
N ILE A 85 -0.94 8.32 -7.39
CA ILE A 85 -0.87 8.38 -8.86
C ILE A 85 0.24 9.31 -9.38
N SER A 86 0.59 10.33 -8.60
CA SER A 86 1.68 11.26 -8.93
C SER A 86 3.07 10.72 -8.59
N ALA A 87 3.15 9.60 -7.84
CA ALA A 87 4.42 9.01 -7.43
C ALA A 87 5.06 8.23 -8.59
N SER A 88 6.37 8.40 -8.76
CA SER A 88 7.13 7.61 -9.73
C SER A 88 7.84 6.44 -9.05
N PHE A 89 7.74 5.26 -9.67
CA PHE A 89 8.49 4.08 -9.27
C PHE A 89 9.61 3.81 -10.26
N SER A 90 10.85 3.87 -9.79
CA SER A 90 11.99 3.35 -10.53
C SER A 90 12.08 1.83 -10.35
N HIS A 91 12.71 1.16 -11.32
CA HIS A 91 13.04 -0.27 -11.21
C HIS A 91 13.83 -0.59 -9.94
N ASN A 92 14.72 0.32 -9.51
CA ASN A 92 15.46 0.17 -8.26
C ASN A 92 14.52 0.18 -7.06
N ARG A 93 13.55 1.11 -7.02
CA ARG A 93 12.59 1.20 -5.92
C ARG A 93 11.71 -0.04 -5.83
N ILE A 94 11.23 -0.53 -6.99
CA ILE A 94 10.47 -1.80 -7.07
C ILE A 94 11.28 -2.97 -6.52
N ARG A 95 12.57 -3.07 -6.90
CA ARG A 95 13.45 -4.12 -6.42
C ARG A 95 13.67 -4.07 -4.90
N GLU A 96 13.86 -2.87 -4.35
CA GLU A 96 14.02 -2.72 -2.91
C GLU A 96 12.73 -3.05 -2.15
N ILE A 97 11.56 -2.67 -2.69
CA ILE A 97 10.26 -3.06 -2.13
C ILE A 97 10.12 -4.58 -2.13
N LEU A 98 10.43 -5.25 -3.25
CA LEU A 98 10.42 -6.71 -3.31
C LEU A 98 11.30 -7.32 -2.22
N LYS A 99 12.55 -6.85 -2.09
CA LYS A 99 13.44 -7.32 -1.02
C LYS A 99 12.86 -7.11 0.37
N ALA A 100 12.23 -5.96 0.63
CA ALA A 100 11.58 -5.67 1.89
C ALA A 100 10.37 -6.57 2.13
N SER A 101 9.48 -6.75 1.15
CA SER A 101 8.35 -7.68 1.20
C SER A 101 8.82 -9.11 1.49
N ARG A 102 9.93 -9.57 0.90
CA ARG A 102 10.53 -10.87 1.21
C ARG A 102 10.98 -10.96 2.67
N LYS A 103 11.65 -9.93 3.20
CA LYS A 103 12.04 -9.88 4.63
C LYS A 103 10.80 -9.95 5.54
N LEU A 104 9.70 -9.31 5.13
CA LEU A 104 8.45 -9.27 5.90
C LEU A 104 7.69 -10.59 5.86
N GLN A 105 7.66 -11.29 4.72
CA GLN A 105 7.04 -12.61 4.61
C GLN A 105 7.90 -13.74 5.20
N GLY A 106 9.21 -13.54 5.38
CA GLY A 106 10.11 -14.48 6.04
C GLY A 106 10.43 -15.75 5.26
N ASP A 107 9.77 -15.99 4.12
CA ASP A 107 9.96 -17.17 3.29
C ASP A 107 10.88 -16.86 2.07
N PRO A 108 12.04 -17.52 1.94
CA PRO A 108 12.97 -17.30 0.84
C PRO A 108 12.60 -18.03 -0.46
N ASP A 109 11.65 -18.97 -0.43
CA ASP A 109 11.29 -19.86 -1.54
C ASP A 109 10.01 -19.43 -2.27
N LEU A 110 9.18 -18.55 -1.68
CA LEU A 110 8.03 -17.97 -2.38
C LEU A 110 8.43 -16.88 -3.40
N PRO A 111 7.79 -16.86 -4.60
CA PRO A 111 7.95 -15.79 -5.55
C PRO A 111 7.54 -14.48 -4.89
N THR A 112 8.51 -13.58 -4.75
CA THR A 112 8.31 -12.32 -4.05
C THR A 112 7.35 -11.47 -4.88
N SER A 113 6.16 -11.21 -4.35
CA SER A 113 5.19 -10.33 -4.97
C SER A 113 4.69 -9.30 -3.97
N PHE A 114 4.38 -8.12 -4.47
CA PHE A 114 3.73 -7.06 -3.72
C PHE A 114 2.68 -6.40 -4.60
N THR A 115 1.66 -5.85 -3.98
CA THR A 115 0.59 -5.16 -4.67
C THR A 115 0.78 -3.65 -4.49
N LEU A 116 0.88 -2.92 -5.57
CA LEU A 116 0.88 -1.45 -5.54
C LEU A 116 -0.58 -0.98 -5.45
N ALA A 117 -0.93 -0.23 -4.42
CA ALA A 117 -2.23 0.41 -4.31
C ALA A 117 -2.09 1.87 -4.71
N ILE A 118 -2.46 2.18 -5.95
CA ILE A 118 -2.36 3.52 -6.53
C ILE A 118 -3.62 4.28 -6.17
N VAL A 119 -3.47 5.34 -5.40
CA VAL A 119 -4.55 6.23 -4.97
C VAL A 119 -4.55 7.47 -5.86
N GLU A 120 -5.68 7.69 -6.52
CA GLU A 120 -5.96 8.90 -7.29
C GLU A 120 -6.52 10.02 -6.39
N SER A 121 -6.53 11.25 -6.88
CA SER A 121 -6.97 12.44 -6.14
C SER A 121 -8.47 12.44 -5.79
N ASP A 122 -9.27 11.62 -6.47
CA ASP A 122 -10.69 11.41 -6.20
C ASP A 122 -10.96 10.28 -5.20
N SER A 123 -9.89 9.77 -4.55
CA SER A 123 -9.90 8.62 -3.65
C SER A 123 -10.14 7.26 -4.33
N THR A 124 -10.08 7.19 -5.66
CA THR A 124 -10.10 5.90 -6.37
C THR A 124 -8.79 5.15 -6.12
N ILE A 125 -8.89 3.87 -5.74
CA ILE A 125 -7.75 3.01 -5.45
C ILE A 125 -7.66 1.89 -6.49
N VAL A 126 -6.50 1.77 -7.13
CA VAL A 126 -6.21 0.74 -8.12
C VAL A 126 -5.11 -0.17 -7.62
N TYR A 127 -5.38 -1.47 -7.60
CA TYR A 127 -4.43 -2.49 -7.15
C TYR A 127 -3.69 -3.10 -8.33
N TYR A 128 -2.36 -3.00 -8.32
CA TYR A 128 -1.49 -3.55 -9.35
C TYR A 128 -0.47 -4.51 -8.74
N LYS A 129 -0.61 -5.80 -9.01
CA LYS A 129 0.30 -6.82 -8.49
C LYS A 129 1.61 -6.85 -9.27
N LEU A 130 2.72 -6.63 -8.59
CA LEU A 130 4.09 -6.75 -9.09
C LEU A 130 4.74 -8.00 -8.50
N THR A 131 5.28 -8.85 -9.37
CA THR A 131 5.93 -10.12 -8.96
C THR A 131 7.32 -10.18 -9.56
N ASP A 132 8.31 -10.62 -8.78
CA ASP A 132 9.65 -10.94 -9.27
C ASP A 132 9.62 -12.29 -9.98
N GLY A 133 9.43 -12.27 -11.30
CA GLY A 133 9.40 -13.48 -12.13
C GLY A 133 8.41 -13.40 -13.30
N PHE A 134 8.27 -14.51 -14.02
CA PHE A 134 7.25 -14.63 -15.06
C PHE A 134 5.88 -14.85 -14.42
N MET A 135 5.01 -13.86 -14.54
CA MET A 135 3.58 -14.11 -14.37
C MET A 135 3.13 -14.90 -15.60
N LEU A 136 2.66 -16.13 -15.40
CA LEU A 136 1.84 -16.74 -16.44
C LEU A 136 0.63 -15.82 -16.63
N PRO A 137 0.32 -15.38 -17.86
CA PRO A 137 -0.93 -14.71 -18.11
C PRO A 137 -2.03 -15.64 -17.61
N ASP A 138 -2.93 -15.11 -16.79
CA ASP A 138 -4.12 -15.83 -16.37
C ASP A 138 -4.75 -16.43 -17.63
N PRO A 139 -5.04 -17.75 -17.68
CA PRO A 139 -5.67 -18.38 -18.84
C PRO A 139 -7.08 -17.80 -19.04
N GLN A 140 -7.15 -16.61 -19.65
CA GLN A 140 -8.40 -16.04 -20.10
C GLN A 140 -8.90 -16.86 -21.28
N ASN A 141 -9.74 -17.82 -20.96
CA ASN A 141 -10.92 -18.19 -21.73
C ASN A 141 -10.65 -18.65 -23.18
N ILE A 142 -9.89 -19.72 -23.36
CA ILE A 142 -9.98 -20.55 -24.58
C ILE A 142 -11.24 -21.42 -24.51
N ALA A 143 -12.41 -20.80 -24.31
CA ALA A 143 -13.66 -21.47 -24.62
C ALA A 143 -13.72 -21.57 -26.14
N LEU A 144 -13.26 -22.71 -26.66
CA LEU A 144 -13.46 -23.15 -28.03
C LEU A 144 -14.94 -22.94 -28.41
N LYS A 145 -15.25 -21.88 -29.16
CA LYS A 145 -16.48 -21.83 -29.94
C LYS A 145 -16.35 -22.91 -31.02
N ARG A 146 -16.96 -24.07 -30.74
CA ARG A 146 -17.30 -25.07 -31.75
C ARG A 146 -18.53 -24.63 -32.53
#